data_AF-A0A514JM56-F1
#
_entry.id   AF-A0A514JM56-F1
#
_cell.length_a   1.000
_cell.length_b   1.000
_cell.length_c   1.000
_cell.angle_alpha   90.00
_cell.angle_beta   90.00
_cell.angle_gamma   90.00
#
_symmetry.space_group_name_H-M   'P 1'
#
loop_
_entity.id
_entity.type
_entity.pdbx_description
1 polymer ?
#
loop_
_entity_poly.entity_id
_entity_poly.type
_entity_poly.pdbx_seq_one_letter_code
_entity_poly.pdbx_strand_id
1 'polypeptide(L)'
;MSHHVDRRQVLRVSLGAAAAAAAGTVAARPAAAAGHHDELPEVPGMSGDRRANEFWYRLDEATLYNSGQEVKDAYAAIRAHVGNIERGMREKWLELVAQPGYPHTYAEFLAPVKQPLEVLSRTQLGVMDRYYGRRHPHLVKAFGWFGEGVLYDPRGHAPFLVHTMNATPDFPPPGYHTWYAYLRGMMLLDIDRRRWQRIAPALAFAWAVQSTAKPAQDRINPPLPARTVRRLATTWLVKDTDRLDQDFRSFPYPQGMS
;
A
#
# COMPACT_ATOMS: atom_id res chain seq x y z
N MET A 1 6.09 28.76 -18.86
CA MET A 1 4.90 28.94 -18.01
C MET A 1 4.47 27.56 -17.54
N SER A 2 4.96 27.16 -16.37
CA SER A 2 4.85 25.79 -15.88
C SER A 2 3.50 25.56 -15.21
N HIS A 3 2.69 24.69 -15.79
CA HIS A 3 1.52 24.14 -15.11
C HIS A 3 2.00 23.14 -14.04
N HIS A 4 2.32 23.65 -12.85
CA HIS A 4 2.42 22.82 -11.66
C HIS A 4 1.02 22.35 -11.29
N VAL A 5 0.69 21.12 -11.67
CA VAL A 5 -0.44 20.40 -11.07
C VAL A 5 -0.07 20.18 -9.61
N ASP A 6 -0.74 20.94 -8.74
CA ASP A 6 -0.52 20.95 -7.30
C ASP A 6 -0.79 19.54 -6.73
N ARG A 7 0.21 18.94 -6.09
CA ARG A 7 0.13 17.60 -5.45
C ARG A 7 -0.99 17.50 -4.40
N ARG A 8 -1.54 18.64 -3.99
CA ARG A 8 -2.77 18.72 -3.17
C ARG A 8 -4.04 18.24 -3.90
N GLN A 9 -4.06 18.20 -5.24
CA GLN A 9 -5.23 17.73 -5.99
C GLN A 9 -5.33 16.20 -6.03
N VAL A 10 -4.22 15.46 -6.09
CA VAL A 10 -4.26 13.98 -6.10
C VAL A 10 -4.75 13.43 -4.76
N LEU A 11 -4.43 14.10 -3.64
CA LEU A 11 -5.01 13.79 -2.32
C LEU A 11 -6.42 14.38 -2.09
N ARG A 12 -6.92 15.24 -2.99
CA ARG A 12 -8.33 15.69 -3.00
C ARG A 12 -9.25 14.73 -3.75
N VAL A 13 -8.73 13.86 -4.62
CA VAL A 13 -9.55 12.91 -5.38
C VAL A 13 -10.14 11.81 -4.48
N SER A 14 -9.61 11.59 -3.28
CA SER A 14 -10.19 10.66 -2.30
C SER A 14 -11.15 11.30 -1.29
N LEU A 15 -11.42 12.61 -1.35
CA LEU A 15 -12.27 13.32 -0.38
C LEU A 15 -12.85 14.63 -0.96
N GLY A 16 -13.71 14.50 -1.97
CA GLY A 16 -14.35 15.64 -2.62
C GLY A 16 -15.62 15.32 -3.41
N ALA A 17 -16.67 14.80 -2.75
CA ALA A 17 -18.07 15.01 -3.14
C ALA A 17 -19.01 14.46 -2.05
N ALA A 18 -19.37 15.30 -1.08
CA ALA A 18 -20.61 15.14 -0.34
C ALA A 18 -21.55 16.28 -0.77
N ALA A 19 -22.57 15.95 -1.57
CA ALA A 19 -23.93 16.51 -1.57
C ALA A 19 -24.61 16.31 -2.94
N ALA A 20 -25.56 15.36 -3.00
CA ALA A 20 -26.96 15.63 -3.34
C ALA A 20 -27.73 14.30 -3.48
N ALA A 21 -28.80 14.17 -2.70
CA ALA A 21 -29.76 13.08 -2.80
C ALA A 21 -30.69 13.30 -4.01
N ALA A 22 -31.02 12.23 -4.73
CA ALA A 22 -32.40 11.92 -5.16
C ALA A 22 -32.49 10.54 -5.85
N ALA A 23 -33.34 9.70 -5.26
CA ALA A 23 -34.15 8.60 -5.79
C ALA A 23 -33.72 7.84 -7.07
N GLY A 24 -33.56 6.52 -6.93
CA GLY A 24 -33.61 5.56 -8.02
C GLY A 24 -33.47 4.12 -7.53
N THR A 25 -34.58 3.43 -7.32
CA THR A 25 -34.62 1.99 -7.04
C THR A 25 -34.13 1.19 -8.24
N VAL A 26 -33.01 0.47 -8.12
CA VAL A 26 -32.67 -0.60 -9.07
C VAL A 26 -32.20 -1.84 -8.31
N ALA A 27 -32.86 -2.95 -8.63
CA ALA A 27 -32.80 -4.24 -7.98
C ALA A 27 -31.39 -4.82 -7.87
N ALA A 28 -31.07 -5.38 -6.70
CA ALA A 28 -29.89 -6.21 -6.50
C ALA A 28 -30.05 -7.50 -7.31
N ARG A 29 -29.12 -7.75 -8.24
CA ARG A 29 -28.96 -9.07 -8.87
C ARG A 29 -28.11 -9.95 -7.96
N PRO A 30 -28.48 -11.23 -7.74
CA PRO A 30 -27.72 -12.13 -6.89
C PRO A 30 -26.36 -12.44 -7.53
N ALA A 31 -25.32 -12.46 -6.70
CA ALA A 31 -23.97 -12.86 -7.07
C ALA A 31 -23.98 -14.33 -7.54
N ALA A 32 -23.71 -14.55 -8.82
CA ALA A 32 -23.51 -15.89 -9.36
C ALA A 32 -22.20 -16.47 -8.83
N ALA A 33 -22.28 -17.69 -8.30
CA ALA A 33 -21.17 -18.44 -7.78
C ALA A 33 -20.35 -19.10 -8.91
N ALA A 34 -19.03 -19.04 -8.74
CA ALA A 34 -17.96 -19.94 -9.20
C ALA A 34 -17.94 -20.42 -10.67
N GLY A 35 -16.94 -19.93 -11.43
CA GLY A 35 -16.40 -20.55 -12.64
C GLY A 35 -14.87 -20.65 -12.53
N HIS A 36 -14.32 -21.83 -12.86
CA HIS A 36 -12.91 -22.18 -12.80
C HIS A 36 -12.05 -21.47 -13.86
N HIS A 37 -10.78 -21.21 -13.50
CA HIS A 37 -9.65 -20.59 -14.21
C HIS A 37 -9.54 -19.04 -14.16
N ASP A 38 -8.46 -18.61 -13.49
CA ASP A 38 -7.87 -17.27 -13.43
C ASP A 38 -7.58 -16.67 -14.83
N GLU A 39 -8.59 -16.37 -15.65
CA GLU A 39 -8.36 -15.52 -16.82
C GLU A 39 -8.24 -14.06 -16.35
N LEU A 40 -6.99 -13.66 -16.14
CA LEU A 40 -6.66 -12.24 -15.96
C LEU A 40 -7.08 -11.48 -17.22
N PRO A 41 -7.65 -10.27 -17.09
CA PRO A 41 -8.06 -9.49 -18.25
C PRO A 41 -6.88 -9.25 -19.20
N GLU A 42 -7.15 -9.21 -20.49
CA GLU A 42 -6.20 -8.65 -21.46
C GLU A 42 -6.28 -7.14 -21.41
N VAL A 43 -5.13 -6.49 -21.29
CA VAL A 43 -5.03 -5.04 -21.17
C VAL A 43 -4.01 -4.55 -22.18
N PRO A 44 -4.47 -4.02 -23.34
CA PRO A 44 -3.57 -3.53 -24.38
C PRO A 44 -2.60 -2.47 -23.85
N GLY A 45 -1.30 -2.67 -24.07
CA GLY A 45 -0.25 -1.75 -23.62
C GLY A 45 0.25 -1.96 -22.19
N MET A 46 -0.31 -2.91 -21.42
CA MET A 46 0.25 -3.30 -20.12
C MET A 46 1.64 -3.93 -20.28
N SER A 47 2.56 -3.61 -19.37
CA SER A 47 3.90 -4.17 -19.31
C SER A 47 4.24 -4.68 -17.91
N GLY A 48 5.12 -5.68 -17.83
CA GLY A 48 5.45 -6.40 -16.60
C GLY A 48 4.59 -7.64 -16.38
N ASP A 49 4.61 -8.18 -15.16
CA ASP A 49 3.85 -9.39 -14.81
C ASP A 49 2.34 -9.07 -14.75
N ARG A 50 1.53 -9.82 -15.52
CA ARG A 50 0.08 -9.59 -15.63
C ARG A 50 -0.66 -9.78 -14.31
N ARG A 51 -0.26 -10.78 -13.51
CA ARG A 51 -0.90 -11.08 -12.22
C ARG A 51 -0.57 -9.99 -11.21
N ALA A 52 0.67 -9.51 -11.20
CA ALA A 52 1.10 -8.43 -10.35
C ALA A 52 0.43 -7.11 -10.70
N ASN A 53 0.34 -6.75 -12.00
CA ASN A 53 -0.42 -5.58 -12.43
C ASN A 53 -1.88 -5.67 -11.97
N GLU A 54 -2.59 -6.76 -12.27
CA GLU A 54 -3.98 -6.90 -11.88
C GLU A 54 -4.15 -6.91 -10.35
N PHE A 55 -3.23 -7.51 -9.60
CA PHE A 55 -3.21 -7.45 -8.14
C PHE A 55 -3.12 -6.02 -7.62
N TRP A 56 -2.12 -5.26 -8.05
CA TRP A 56 -1.92 -3.88 -7.58
C TRP A 56 -3.04 -2.96 -8.03
N TYR A 57 -3.49 -3.07 -9.29
CA TYR A 57 -4.67 -2.37 -9.79
C TYR A 57 -5.90 -2.62 -8.90
N ARG A 58 -6.20 -3.88 -8.57
CA ARG A 58 -7.35 -4.18 -7.71
C ARG A 58 -7.17 -3.73 -6.27
N LEU A 59 -5.94 -3.74 -5.76
CA LEU A 59 -5.66 -3.23 -4.42
C LEU A 59 -5.90 -1.72 -4.36
N ASP A 60 -5.41 -0.99 -5.36
CA ASP A 60 -5.61 0.46 -5.50
C ASP A 60 -7.10 0.80 -5.68
N GLU A 61 -7.82 0.05 -6.51
CA GLU A 61 -9.26 0.24 -6.70
C GLU A 61 -10.05 -0.01 -5.40
N ALA A 62 -9.72 -1.07 -4.66
CA ALA A 62 -10.43 -1.43 -3.44
C ALA A 62 -10.15 -0.48 -2.26
N THR A 63 -8.99 0.19 -2.26
CA THR A 63 -8.52 0.98 -1.11
C THR A 63 -8.42 2.48 -1.37
N LEU A 64 -8.25 2.93 -2.61
CA LEU A 64 -7.99 4.33 -2.93
C LEU A 64 -9.08 4.95 -3.82
N TYR A 65 -9.40 4.30 -4.95
CA TYR A 65 -10.14 4.95 -6.03
C TYR A 65 -11.64 4.61 -6.02
N ASN A 66 -11.97 3.31 -6.03
CA ASN A 66 -13.33 2.81 -6.14
C ASN A 66 -13.71 1.97 -4.89
N SER A 67 -13.29 2.46 -3.73
CA SER A 67 -13.52 1.79 -2.46
C SER A 67 -15.00 1.72 -2.08
N GLY A 68 -15.39 0.59 -1.49
CA GLY A 68 -16.74 0.40 -0.94
C GLY A 68 -17.02 1.33 0.24
N GLN A 69 -18.29 1.54 0.58
CA GLN A 69 -18.68 2.48 1.64
C GLN A 69 -18.04 2.14 2.99
N GLU A 70 -17.96 0.85 3.34
CA GLU A 70 -17.34 0.39 4.59
C GLU A 70 -15.86 0.84 4.71
N VAL A 71 -15.11 0.78 3.61
CA VAL A 71 -13.70 1.24 3.57
C VAL A 71 -13.61 2.75 3.69
N LYS A 72 -14.52 3.49 3.02
CA LYS A 72 -14.61 4.95 3.13
C LYS A 72 -14.91 5.40 4.56
N ASP A 73 -15.84 4.72 5.23
CA ASP A 73 -16.21 5.00 6.62
C ASP A 73 -15.06 4.68 7.58
N ALA A 74 -14.35 3.57 7.35
CA ALA A 74 -13.14 3.24 8.10
C ALA A 74 -12.06 4.32 7.95
N TYR A 75 -11.79 4.80 6.73
CA TYR A 75 -10.87 5.93 6.53
C TYR A 75 -11.36 7.21 7.21
N ALA A 76 -12.66 7.50 7.18
CA ALA A 76 -13.21 8.68 7.85
C ALA A 76 -13.01 8.62 9.38
N ALA A 77 -13.25 7.46 10.00
CA ALA A 77 -13.02 7.25 11.43
C ALA A 77 -11.54 7.37 11.80
N ILE A 78 -10.65 6.76 11.00
CA ILE A 78 -9.20 6.90 11.19
C ILE A 78 -8.77 8.35 11.04
N ARG A 79 -9.26 9.06 10.01
CA ARG A 79 -8.99 10.47 9.77
C ARG A 79 -9.41 11.34 10.95
N ALA A 80 -10.59 11.09 11.54
CA ALA A 80 -11.05 11.81 12.72
C ALA A 80 -10.10 11.62 13.93
N HIS A 81 -9.42 10.48 14.01
CA HIS A 81 -8.50 10.14 15.08
C HIS A 81 -7.06 10.64 14.86
N VAL A 82 -6.50 10.45 13.66
CA VAL A 82 -5.09 10.81 13.36
C VAL A 82 -4.92 12.12 12.58
N GLY A 83 -6.02 12.77 12.20
CA GLY A 83 -6.01 13.92 11.32
C GLY A 83 -5.71 13.52 9.88
N ASN A 84 -4.51 13.77 9.38
CA ASN A 84 -4.14 13.35 8.02
C ASN A 84 -3.81 11.84 8.01
N ILE A 85 -4.58 11.04 7.26
CA ILE A 85 -4.44 9.57 7.27
C ILE A 85 -3.06 9.05 6.85
N GLU A 86 -2.32 9.79 6.03
CA GLU A 86 -0.97 9.40 5.63
C GLU A 86 0.08 9.97 6.58
N ARG A 87 0.12 11.30 6.68
CA ARG A 87 1.11 12.05 7.44
C ARG A 87 0.92 11.85 8.93
N GLY A 88 -0.29 12.02 9.44
CA GLY A 88 -0.61 11.91 10.85
C GLY A 88 -0.35 10.50 11.40
N MET A 89 -0.75 9.46 10.65
CA MET A 89 -0.44 8.08 11.04
C MET A 89 1.08 7.83 11.10
N ARG A 90 1.82 8.24 10.06
CA ARG A 90 3.28 8.07 10.00
C ARG A 90 3.99 8.83 11.11
N GLU A 91 3.69 10.12 11.26
CA GLU A 91 4.32 10.98 12.26
C GLU A 91 4.04 10.50 13.67
N LYS A 92 2.81 10.06 13.96
CA LYS A 92 2.47 9.53 15.28
C LYS A 92 3.17 8.20 15.58
N TRP A 93 3.33 7.32 14.59
CA TRP A 93 4.15 6.12 14.77
C TRP A 93 5.62 6.46 15.03
N LEU A 94 6.21 7.35 14.23
CA LEU A 94 7.61 7.80 14.40
C LEU A 94 7.84 8.47 15.76
N GLU A 95 6.86 9.24 16.25
CA GLU A 95 6.88 9.84 17.58
C GLU A 95 6.89 8.76 18.67
N LEU A 96 5.95 7.81 18.63
CA LEU A 96 5.76 6.85 19.72
C LEU A 96 6.78 5.72 19.72
N VAL A 97 7.30 5.28 18.56
CA VAL A 97 8.36 4.27 18.47
C VAL A 97 9.68 4.74 19.09
N ALA A 98 9.88 6.05 19.22
CA ALA A 98 11.06 6.63 19.85
C ALA A 98 10.92 6.81 21.37
N GLN A 99 9.73 6.59 21.95
CA GLN A 99 9.47 6.84 23.37
C GLN A 99 9.59 5.56 24.22
N PRO A 100 9.98 5.69 25.51
CA PRO A 100 9.79 4.63 26.48
C PRO A 100 8.32 4.21 26.54
N GLY A 101 8.04 2.92 26.60
CA GLY A 101 6.68 2.37 26.63
C GLY A 101 6.16 1.87 25.27
N TYR A 102 6.88 2.13 24.17
CA TYR A 102 6.64 1.39 22.93
C TYR A 102 6.93 -0.13 23.15
N PRO A 103 6.11 -1.06 22.61
CA PRO A 103 5.02 -0.84 21.66
C PRO A 103 3.63 -0.58 22.28
N HIS A 104 3.50 -0.60 23.60
CA HIS A 104 2.21 -0.49 24.28
C HIS A 104 1.52 0.85 24.02
N THR A 105 2.27 1.95 24.10
CA THR A 105 1.74 3.31 23.87
C THR A 105 1.14 3.48 22.47
N TYR A 106 1.72 2.85 21.45
CA TYR A 106 1.16 2.88 20.09
C TYR A 106 -0.09 2.01 19.94
N ALA A 107 -0.14 0.87 20.62
CA ALA A 107 -1.32 0.02 20.66
C ALA A 107 -2.50 0.74 21.37
N GLU A 108 -2.25 1.37 22.51
CA GLU A 108 -3.25 2.17 23.23
C GLU A 108 -3.75 3.34 22.39
N PHE A 109 -2.83 4.06 21.72
CA PHE A 109 -3.18 5.14 20.82
C PHE A 109 -4.17 4.68 19.75
N LEU A 110 -3.94 3.52 19.11
CA LEU A 110 -4.79 3.03 18.02
C LEU A 110 -6.03 2.24 18.47
N ALA A 111 -6.13 1.88 19.75
CA ALA A 111 -7.27 1.10 20.26
C ALA A 111 -8.65 1.70 19.89
N PRO A 112 -8.88 3.03 19.90
CA PRO A 112 -10.14 3.64 19.50
C PRO A 112 -10.54 3.39 18.04
N VAL A 113 -9.56 3.10 17.16
CA VAL A 113 -9.78 2.84 15.73
C VAL A 113 -9.52 1.38 15.35
N LYS A 114 -9.53 0.45 16.31
CA LYS A 114 -9.35 -0.98 16.07
C LYS A 114 -10.30 -1.52 15.00
N GLN A 115 -11.59 -1.25 15.11
CA GLN A 115 -12.60 -1.77 14.18
C GLN A 115 -12.43 -1.19 12.75
N PRO A 116 -12.21 0.12 12.55
CA PRO A 116 -11.76 0.64 11.25
C PRO A 116 -10.52 -0.05 10.68
N LEU A 117 -9.52 -0.36 11.51
CA LEU A 117 -8.32 -1.08 11.08
C LEU A 117 -8.62 -2.53 10.66
N GLU A 118 -9.59 -3.20 11.28
CA GLU A 118 -10.04 -4.55 10.87
C GLU A 118 -10.67 -4.52 9.47
N VAL A 119 -11.45 -3.49 9.14
CA VAL A 119 -12.01 -3.30 7.79
C VAL A 119 -10.90 -3.15 6.76
N LEU A 120 -9.91 -2.29 7.02
CA LEU A 120 -8.76 -2.13 6.14
C LEU A 120 -7.96 -3.42 6.01
N SER A 121 -7.76 -4.14 7.12
CA SER A 121 -7.02 -5.40 7.14
C SER A 121 -7.67 -6.43 6.22
N ARG A 122 -8.97 -6.67 6.43
CA ARG A 122 -9.77 -7.62 5.65
C ARG A 122 -9.81 -7.25 4.18
N THR A 123 -9.91 -5.97 3.85
CA THR A 123 -9.94 -5.49 2.45
C THR A 123 -8.61 -5.78 1.75
N GLN A 124 -7.49 -5.37 2.35
CA GLN A 124 -6.16 -5.57 1.75
C GLN A 124 -5.80 -7.06 1.65
N LEU A 125 -5.98 -7.82 2.72
CA LEU A 125 -5.70 -9.26 2.73
C LEU A 125 -6.65 -10.03 1.80
N GLY A 126 -7.91 -9.60 1.66
CA GLY A 126 -8.85 -10.19 0.73
C GLY A 126 -8.40 -10.09 -0.73
N VAL A 127 -7.84 -8.94 -1.12
CA VAL A 127 -7.25 -8.76 -2.46
C VAL A 127 -5.98 -9.61 -2.61
N MET A 128 -5.08 -9.58 -1.62
CA MET A 128 -3.84 -10.39 -1.66
C MET A 128 -4.15 -11.89 -1.77
N ASP A 129 -5.08 -12.39 -0.97
CA ASP A 129 -5.46 -13.80 -0.95
C ASP A 129 -6.17 -14.20 -2.25
N ARG A 130 -6.90 -13.29 -2.93
CA ARG A 130 -7.49 -13.57 -4.25
C ARG A 130 -6.43 -13.89 -5.31
N TYR A 131 -5.31 -13.16 -5.33
CA TYR A 131 -4.30 -13.28 -6.40
C TYR A 131 -3.16 -14.24 -6.08
N TYR A 132 -2.76 -14.33 -4.82
CA TYR A 132 -1.59 -15.12 -4.39
C TYR A 132 -1.94 -16.21 -3.38
N GLY A 133 -3.22 -16.30 -3.00
CA GLY A 133 -3.65 -17.18 -1.92
C GLY A 133 -2.93 -16.84 -0.62
N ARG A 134 -2.91 -17.81 0.29
CA ARG A 134 -2.23 -17.64 1.56
C ARG A 134 -0.70 -17.81 1.48
N ARG A 135 -0.16 -18.19 0.30
CA ARG A 135 1.26 -18.53 0.09
C ARG A 135 2.10 -17.28 -0.21
N HIS A 136 3.10 -17.06 0.62
CA HIS A 136 3.92 -15.84 0.63
C HIS A 136 4.92 -15.66 -0.55
N PRO A 137 5.55 -16.71 -1.13
CA PRO A 137 6.68 -16.49 -2.05
C PRO A 137 6.35 -15.71 -3.34
N HIS A 138 5.15 -15.90 -3.90
CA HIS A 138 4.73 -15.18 -5.10
C HIS A 138 4.32 -13.73 -4.80
N LEU A 139 3.77 -13.49 -3.60
CA LEU A 139 3.47 -12.13 -3.14
C LEU A 139 4.76 -11.31 -2.98
N VAL A 140 5.85 -11.90 -2.45
CA VAL A 140 7.16 -11.22 -2.35
C VAL A 140 7.66 -10.74 -3.72
N LYS A 141 7.48 -11.53 -4.78
CA LYS A 141 7.84 -11.11 -6.15
C LYS A 141 7.00 -9.91 -6.61
N ALA A 142 5.70 -9.92 -6.32
CA ALA A 142 4.82 -8.79 -6.63
C ALA A 142 5.23 -7.49 -5.93
N PHE A 143 5.65 -7.57 -4.66
CA PHE A 143 6.25 -6.45 -3.93
C PHE A 143 7.59 -6.01 -4.54
N GLY A 144 8.42 -6.95 -4.98
CA GLY A 144 9.66 -6.65 -5.70
C GLY A 144 9.42 -5.87 -6.99
N TRP A 145 8.54 -6.35 -7.86
CA TRP A 145 8.20 -5.68 -9.12
C TRP A 145 7.55 -4.30 -8.92
N PHE A 146 6.72 -4.15 -7.88
CA PHE A 146 6.19 -2.86 -7.45
C PHE A 146 7.30 -1.90 -7.03
N GLY A 147 8.26 -2.38 -6.24
CA GLY A 147 9.42 -1.59 -5.84
C GLY A 147 10.29 -1.20 -7.04
N GLU A 148 10.53 -2.12 -7.97
CA GLU A 148 11.32 -1.83 -9.19
C GLU A 148 10.60 -0.83 -10.11
N GLY A 149 9.28 -0.72 -10.01
CA GLY A 149 8.46 0.11 -10.90
C GLY A 149 8.35 -0.44 -12.32
N VAL A 150 8.36 -1.77 -12.47
CA VAL A 150 8.27 -2.44 -13.79
C VAL A 150 6.84 -2.81 -14.19
N LEU A 151 5.86 -2.49 -13.35
CA LEU A 151 4.45 -2.79 -13.54
C LEU A 151 3.72 -1.58 -14.12
N TYR A 152 3.62 -1.53 -15.45
CA TYR A 152 2.92 -0.47 -16.17
C TYR A 152 1.52 -0.94 -16.55
N ASP A 153 0.49 -0.22 -16.09
CA ASP A 153 -0.92 -0.49 -16.37
C ASP A 153 -1.59 0.77 -16.96
N PRO A 154 -2.01 0.73 -18.24
CA PRO A 154 -2.67 1.87 -18.89
C PRO A 154 -4.07 2.17 -18.34
N ARG A 155 -4.64 1.30 -17.49
CA ARG A 155 -5.88 1.57 -16.74
C ARG A 155 -5.63 2.39 -15.47
N GLY A 156 -4.37 2.63 -15.12
CA GLY A 156 -3.98 3.41 -13.96
C GLY A 156 -4.49 4.85 -14.00
N HIS A 157 -4.41 5.53 -12.86
CA HIS A 157 -4.91 6.89 -12.72
C HIS A 157 -3.81 7.89 -13.05
N ALA A 158 -3.82 8.40 -14.29
CA ALA A 158 -2.82 9.34 -14.78
C ALA A 158 -2.60 10.53 -13.81
N PRO A 159 -1.32 10.95 -13.58
CA PRO A 159 -0.11 10.53 -14.28
C PRO A 159 0.52 9.22 -13.78
N PHE A 160 -0.10 8.51 -12.83
CA PHE A 160 0.47 7.30 -12.20
C PHE A 160 0.02 6.04 -12.94
N LEU A 161 0.74 5.72 -14.02
CA LEU A 161 0.51 4.53 -14.84
C LEU A 161 1.41 3.35 -14.45
N VAL A 162 2.38 3.59 -13.57
CA VAL A 162 3.25 2.54 -13.01
C VAL A 162 2.88 2.31 -11.54
N HIS A 163 2.55 1.05 -11.20
CA HIS A 163 2.29 0.66 -9.81
C HIS A 163 3.57 0.75 -8.98
N THR A 164 3.66 1.82 -8.21
CA THR A 164 4.76 2.15 -7.30
C THR A 164 4.19 2.94 -6.12
N MET A 165 4.94 3.03 -5.02
CA MET A 165 4.59 3.94 -3.95
C MET A 165 4.78 5.39 -4.42
N ASN A 166 4.02 6.33 -3.86
CA ASN A 166 4.00 7.75 -4.22
C ASN A 166 5.37 8.44 -4.10
N ALA A 167 6.22 8.35 -5.12
CA ALA A 167 7.53 9.00 -5.21
C ALA A 167 7.58 9.97 -6.39
N THR A 168 8.45 10.97 -6.31
CA THR A 168 8.89 11.73 -7.48
C THR A 168 10.43 11.76 -7.47
N PRO A 169 11.10 12.13 -8.57
CA PRO A 169 12.56 12.21 -8.59
C PRO A 169 13.15 13.01 -7.41
N ASP A 170 12.45 14.05 -6.96
CA ASP A 170 12.89 14.92 -5.85
C ASP A 170 12.27 14.58 -4.50
N PHE A 171 11.30 13.64 -4.46
CA PHE A 171 10.60 13.29 -3.23
C PHE A 171 10.50 11.77 -3.06
N PRO A 172 11.16 11.19 -2.04
CA PRO A 172 11.06 9.78 -1.72
C PRO A 172 9.63 9.33 -1.44
N PRO A 173 9.32 8.03 -1.60
CA PRO A 173 8.00 7.49 -1.34
C PRO A 173 7.67 7.44 0.17
N PRO A 174 6.86 8.37 0.73
CA PRO A 174 6.54 8.32 2.14
C PRO A 174 5.52 7.22 2.47
N GLY A 175 4.83 6.69 1.46
CA GLY A 175 3.76 5.73 1.65
C GLY A 175 4.22 4.37 2.18
N TYR A 176 5.50 4.00 2.04
CA TYR A 176 6.03 2.78 2.68
C TYR A 176 5.98 2.89 4.20
N HIS A 177 6.39 4.03 4.77
CA HIS A 177 6.32 4.26 6.22
C HIS A 177 4.89 4.41 6.71
N THR A 178 4.03 5.05 5.92
CA THR A 178 2.60 5.11 6.24
C THR A 178 2.01 3.70 6.28
N TRP A 179 2.25 2.87 5.26
CA TRP A 179 1.75 1.48 5.26
C TRP A 179 2.33 0.67 6.41
N TYR A 180 3.63 0.82 6.70
CA TYR A 180 4.26 0.15 7.84
C TYR A 180 3.64 0.55 9.18
N ALA A 181 3.33 1.83 9.39
CA ALA A 181 2.65 2.30 10.61
C ALA A 181 1.27 1.63 10.79
N TYR A 182 0.46 1.56 9.73
CA TYR A 182 -0.81 0.82 9.75
C TYR A 182 -0.63 -0.67 10.05
N LEU A 183 0.30 -1.33 9.35
CA LEU A 183 0.66 -2.73 9.54
C LEU A 183 1.04 -3.01 10.99
N ARG A 184 1.90 -2.17 11.56
CA ARG A 184 2.36 -2.32 12.93
C ARG A 184 1.22 -2.15 13.92
N GLY A 185 0.36 -1.15 13.70
CA GLY A 185 -0.85 -0.95 14.49
C GLY A 185 -1.76 -2.18 14.49
N MET A 186 -2.06 -2.73 13.31
CA MET A 186 -2.85 -3.95 13.16
C MET A 186 -2.21 -5.14 13.89
N MET A 187 -0.90 -5.34 13.75
CA MET A 187 -0.19 -6.39 14.48
C MET A 187 -0.31 -6.24 16.00
N LEU A 188 -0.13 -5.03 16.53
CA LEU A 188 -0.17 -4.78 17.98
C LEU A 188 -1.58 -4.98 18.56
N LEU A 189 -2.62 -4.61 17.81
CA LEU A 189 -4.02 -4.82 18.16
C LEU A 189 -4.55 -6.25 17.91
N ASP A 190 -3.66 -7.16 17.48
CA ASP A 190 -3.94 -8.56 17.13
C ASP A 190 -4.89 -8.75 15.93
N ILE A 191 -4.97 -7.76 15.05
CA ILE A 191 -5.70 -7.83 13.79
C ILE A 191 -4.84 -8.57 12.77
N ASP A 192 -5.20 -9.79 12.40
CA ASP A 192 -4.48 -10.63 11.42
C ASP A 192 -2.96 -10.69 11.65
N ARG A 193 -2.53 -10.59 12.92
CA ARG A 193 -1.13 -10.36 13.33
C ARG A 193 -0.11 -11.21 12.57
N ARG A 194 -0.35 -12.53 12.52
CA ARG A 194 0.55 -13.48 11.86
C ARG A 194 0.63 -13.29 10.34
N ARG A 195 -0.43 -12.81 9.69
CA ARG A 195 -0.40 -12.48 8.25
C ARG A 195 0.48 -11.26 8.03
N TRP A 196 0.23 -10.20 8.78
CA TRP A 196 1.00 -8.96 8.64
C TRP A 196 2.46 -9.11 8.99
N GLN A 197 2.80 -9.85 10.05
CA GLN A 197 4.19 -10.17 10.39
C GLN A 197 4.95 -10.84 9.24
N ARG A 198 4.27 -11.69 8.43
CA ARG A 198 4.90 -12.32 7.26
C ARG A 198 5.06 -11.35 6.09
N ILE A 199 4.12 -10.42 5.91
CA ILE A 199 4.10 -9.47 4.79
C ILE A 199 5.05 -8.29 5.03
N ALA A 200 5.25 -7.87 6.28
CA ALA A 200 6.06 -6.68 6.61
C ALA A 200 7.48 -6.68 6.00
N PRO A 201 8.23 -7.80 5.98
CA PRO A 201 9.52 -7.87 5.29
C PRO A 201 9.41 -7.64 3.78
N ALA A 202 8.32 -8.06 3.14
CA ALA A 202 8.08 -7.81 1.71
C ALA A 202 7.84 -6.31 1.43
N LEU A 203 7.13 -5.62 2.33
CA LEU A 203 6.96 -4.16 2.26
C LEU A 203 8.31 -3.45 2.40
N ALA A 204 9.12 -3.83 3.39
CA ALA A 204 10.46 -3.25 3.61
C ALA A 204 11.40 -3.53 2.42
N PHE A 205 11.31 -4.72 1.84
CA PHE A 205 12.03 -5.07 0.63
C PHE A 205 11.62 -4.19 -0.55
N ALA A 206 10.33 -4.00 -0.81
CA ALA A 206 9.84 -3.10 -1.86
C ALA A 206 10.31 -1.66 -1.65
N TRP A 207 10.29 -1.16 -0.41
CA TRP A 207 10.80 0.17 -0.05
C TRP A 207 12.27 0.34 -0.44
N ALA A 208 13.12 -0.63 -0.09
CA ALA A 208 14.54 -0.57 -0.43
C ALA A 208 14.79 -0.71 -1.94
N VAL A 209 13.99 -1.53 -2.64
CA VAL A 209 14.05 -1.67 -4.09
C VAL A 209 13.67 -0.37 -4.77
N GLN A 210 12.56 0.28 -4.39
CA GLN A 210 12.13 1.54 -5.01
C GLN A 210 13.10 2.69 -4.70
N SER A 211 13.67 2.70 -3.49
CA SER A 211 14.72 3.66 -3.12
C SER A 211 15.97 3.50 -3.98
N THR A 212 16.25 2.28 -4.47
CA THR A 212 17.35 1.99 -5.39
C THR A 212 16.99 2.27 -6.85
N ALA A 213 15.79 1.88 -7.29
CA ALA A 213 15.35 1.94 -8.68
C ALA A 213 14.97 3.35 -9.14
N LYS A 214 14.37 4.16 -8.25
CA LYS A 214 13.84 5.51 -8.54
C LYS A 214 13.04 5.55 -9.85
N PRO A 215 12.02 4.67 -10.01
CA PRO A 215 11.30 4.53 -11.26
C PRO A 215 10.53 5.79 -11.64
N ALA A 216 10.38 6.04 -12.94
CA ALA A 216 9.38 6.98 -13.43
C ALA A 216 7.98 6.40 -13.22
N GLN A 217 6.98 7.24 -12.95
CA GLN A 217 5.63 6.78 -12.60
C GLN A 217 4.65 6.76 -13.79
N ASP A 218 5.06 7.26 -14.94
CA ASP A 218 4.22 7.52 -16.11
C ASP A 218 4.65 6.74 -17.37
N ARG A 219 5.75 5.99 -17.30
CA ARG A 219 6.33 5.25 -18.42
C ARG A 219 6.95 3.93 -17.98
N ILE A 220 7.12 3.03 -18.92
CA ILE A 220 7.75 1.73 -18.70
C ILE A 220 9.20 1.92 -18.24
N ASN A 221 9.57 1.29 -17.12
CA ASN A 221 10.93 1.30 -16.57
C ASN A 221 11.65 -0.02 -16.88
N PRO A 222 12.98 -0.01 -17.10
CA PRO A 222 13.76 -1.23 -17.16
C PRO A 222 13.87 -1.89 -15.76
N PRO A 223 14.00 -3.22 -15.67
CA PRO A 223 14.22 -3.90 -14.39
C PRO A 223 15.60 -3.59 -13.82
N LEU A 224 15.75 -3.72 -12.50
CA LEU A 224 17.06 -3.65 -11.85
C LEU A 224 17.89 -4.89 -12.21
N PRO A 225 19.23 -4.81 -12.13
CA PRO A 225 20.08 -5.99 -12.25
C PRO A 225 19.70 -7.06 -11.22
N ALA A 226 19.53 -8.31 -11.66
CA ALA A 226 19.10 -9.43 -10.79
C ALA A 226 20.00 -9.65 -9.56
N ARG A 227 21.29 -9.29 -9.64
CA ARG A 227 22.21 -9.33 -8.48
C ARG A 227 21.84 -8.28 -7.43
N THR A 228 21.42 -7.08 -7.85
CA THR A 228 20.97 -6.01 -6.95
C THR A 228 19.69 -6.43 -6.22
N VAL A 229 18.68 -6.92 -6.95
CA VAL A 229 17.41 -7.39 -6.37
C VAL A 229 17.65 -8.51 -5.36
N ARG A 230 18.48 -9.51 -5.70
CA ARG A 230 18.84 -10.60 -4.78
C ARG A 230 19.52 -10.10 -3.51
N ARG A 231 20.47 -9.17 -3.62
CA ARG A 231 21.16 -8.59 -2.46
C ARG A 231 20.17 -7.85 -1.53
N LEU A 232 19.26 -7.07 -2.10
CA LEU A 232 18.21 -6.41 -1.31
C LEU A 232 17.30 -7.45 -0.65
N ALA A 233 16.88 -8.49 -1.37
CA ALA A 233 16.04 -9.54 -0.83
C ALA A 233 16.70 -10.24 0.37
N THR A 234 17.99 -10.58 0.27
CA THR A 234 18.74 -11.21 1.37
C THR A 234 18.87 -10.31 2.60
N THR A 235 18.89 -8.98 2.42
CA THR A 235 18.96 -8.02 3.52
C THR A 235 17.61 -7.83 4.21
N TRP A 236 16.53 -7.72 3.44
CA TRP A 236 15.25 -7.22 3.94
C TRP A 236 14.25 -8.31 4.29
N LEU A 237 14.22 -9.42 3.56
CA LEU A 237 13.20 -10.47 3.76
C LEU A 237 13.42 -11.33 5.02
N VAL A 238 14.61 -11.24 5.62
CA VAL A 238 14.99 -12.00 6.82
C VAL A 238 14.68 -11.26 8.13
N LYS A 239 14.23 -10.00 8.03
CA LYS A 239 14.02 -9.15 9.21
C LYS A 239 12.70 -9.46 9.89
N ASP A 240 12.70 -9.48 11.22
CA ASP A 240 11.50 -9.50 12.04
C ASP A 240 10.97 -8.08 12.28
N THR A 241 9.82 -7.97 12.95
CA THR A 241 9.17 -6.68 13.20
C THR A 241 10.00 -5.75 14.07
N ASP A 242 10.85 -6.27 14.96
CA ASP A 242 11.62 -5.44 15.88
C ASP A 242 12.79 -4.78 15.15
N ARG A 243 13.44 -5.51 14.24
CA ARG A 243 14.43 -4.93 13.32
C ARG A 243 13.79 -3.95 12.36
N LEU A 244 12.62 -4.28 11.81
CA LEU A 244 11.90 -3.38 10.92
C LEU A 244 11.45 -2.10 11.63
N ASP A 245 11.03 -2.17 12.89
CA ASP A 245 10.71 -0.98 13.70
C ASP A 245 11.93 -0.04 13.78
N GLN A 246 13.15 -0.59 13.89
CA GLN A 246 14.38 0.21 13.86
C GLN A 246 14.67 0.79 12.48
N ASP A 247 14.53 -0.01 11.41
CA ASP A 247 14.82 0.45 10.04
C ASP A 247 13.87 1.56 9.59
N PHE A 248 12.57 1.41 9.86
CA PHE A 248 11.55 2.38 9.47
C PHE A 248 11.62 3.69 10.27
N ARG A 249 12.43 3.78 11.34
CA ARG A 249 12.75 5.07 11.97
C ARG A 249 13.60 5.95 11.06
N SER A 250 14.35 5.36 10.13
CA SER A 250 14.99 6.11 9.05
C SER A 250 13.91 6.51 8.06
N PHE A 251 13.56 7.78 8.06
CA PHE A 251 12.63 8.38 7.10
C PHE A 251 13.38 9.43 6.29
N PRO A 252 13.22 9.46 4.97
CA PRO A 252 12.29 8.66 4.15
C PRO A 252 12.92 7.47 3.42
N TYR A 253 14.24 7.28 3.54
CA TYR A 253 15.00 6.21 2.92
C TYR A 253 15.55 5.24 3.95
N PRO A 254 15.87 3.99 3.56
CA PRO A 254 16.66 3.13 4.42
C PRO A 254 17.98 3.80 4.78
N GLN A 255 18.49 3.53 5.97
CA GLN A 255 19.77 4.07 6.40
C GLN A 255 20.87 3.74 5.38
N GLY A 256 21.59 4.75 4.92
CA GLY A 256 22.64 4.61 3.89
C GLY A 256 22.14 4.65 2.44
N MET A 257 20.87 4.98 2.20
CA MET A 257 20.31 5.20 0.86
C MET A 257 19.83 6.65 0.69
N SER A 258 19.75 7.11 -0.56
CA SER A 258 19.34 8.47 -0.95
C SER A 258 18.66 8.47 -2.31
#